data_AF-A0A261G280-F1
#
_entry.id   AF-A0A261G280-F1
#
_cell.length_a   1.000
_cell.length_b   1.000
_cell.length_c   1.000
_cell.angle_alpha   90.00
_cell.angle_beta   90.00
_cell.angle_gamma   90.00
#
_symmetry.space_group_name_H-M   'P 1'
#
loop_
_entity.id
_entity.type
_entity.pdbx_description
1 polymer ?
#
loop_
_entity_poly.entity_id
_entity_poly.type
_entity_poly.pdbx_seq_one_letter_code
_entity_poly.pdbx_strand_id
1 'polypeptide(L)'
;MFQMTRQRKPSWLRILCPDGNLAKLKPRRCTCGRWTIRCEPTHGVWESYDPGIIHGSEDLSVAIILNRRLMQVIWNMGISQPLLRNTWGAAGITPEATYLGEHDCQCQPISMKPFKLPAKPHASSDILANVTVTPSEIREFKKVWYQ
;
A
#
# COMPACT_ATOMS: atom_id res chain seq x y z
N MET A 1 -20.07 -28.96 10.20
CA MET A 1 -19.33 -28.79 8.92
C MET A 1 -19.78 -27.47 8.31
N PHE A 2 -19.04 -26.37 8.54
CA PHE A 2 -19.45 -25.06 8.02
C PHE A 2 -19.13 -25.00 6.51
N GLN A 3 -20.15 -24.90 5.67
CA GLN A 3 -19.99 -24.61 4.25
C GLN A 3 -19.36 -23.22 4.11
N MET A 4 -18.06 -23.18 3.81
CA MET A 4 -17.38 -21.95 3.45
C MET A 4 -17.88 -21.51 2.07
N THR A 5 -18.85 -20.59 2.06
CA THR A 5 -19.28 -19.94 0.83
C THR A 5 -18.07 -19.38 0.09
N ARG A 6 -17.92 -19.74 -1.20
CA ARG A 6 -16.77 -19.31 -1.98
C ARG A 6 -16.81 -17.79 -2.14
N GLN A 7 -16.12 -17.05 -1.26
CA GLN A 7 -15.97 -15.61 -1.42
C GLN A 7 -15.36 -15.29 -2.80
N ARG A 8 -16.02 -14.39 -3.53
CA ARG A 8 -15.53 -13.85 -4.80
C ARG A 8 -14.28 -13.04 -4.55
N LYS A 9 -13.31 -13.08 -5.46
CA LYS A 9 -12.10 -12.26 -5.39
C LYS A 9 -12.50 -10.78 -5.34
N PRO A 10 -12.09 -10.02 -4.31
CA PRO A 10 -12.34 -8.58 -4.29
C PRO A 10 -11.74 -7.92 -5.53
N SER A 11 -12.56 -7.15 -6.26
CA SER A 11 -12.17 -6.57 -7.56
C SER A 11 -11.00 -5.60 -7.44
N TRP A 12 -10.89 -4.90 -6.30
CA TRP A 12 -9.84 -3.94 -6.02
C TRP A 12 -8.46 -4.59 -5.78
N LEU A 13 -8.38 -5.91 -5.53
CA LEU A 13 -7.08 -6.59 -5.38
C LEU A 13 -6.22 -6.48 -6.63
N ARG A 14 -6.82 -6.34 -7.83
CA ARG A 14 -6.06 -6.12 -9.07
C ARG A 14 -5.34 -4.76 -9.09
N ILE A 15 -5.83 -3.81 -8.30
CA ILE A 15 -5.26 -2.48 -8.17
C ILE A 15 -4.09 -2.53 -7.20
N LEU A 16 -4.29 -3.14 -6.02
CA LEU A 16 -3.24 -3.25 -5.01
C LEU A 16 -2.15 -4.28 -5.39
N CYS A 17 -2.49 -5.30 -6.18
CA CYS A 17 -1.58 -6.35 -6.60
C CYS A 17 -1.55 -6.44 -8.13
N PRO A 18 -1.01 -5.43 -8.83
CA PRO A 18 -0.87 -5.50 -10.27
C PRO A 18 0.16 -6.56 -10.65
N ASP A 19 -0.01 -7.17 -11.83
CA ASP A 19 0.91 -8.21 -12.29
C ASP A 19 2.34 -7.64 -12.43
N GLY A 20 3.33 -8.38 -11.94
CA GLY A 20 4.73 -7.93 -11.96
C GLY A 20 5.07 -6.78 -11.00
N ASN A 21 4.24 -6.50 -9.99
CA ASN A 21 4.54 -5.45 -9.02
C ASN A 21 5.84 -5.71 -8.23
N LEU A 22 6.56 -4.64 -7.90
CA LEU A 22 7.84 -4.67 -7.19
C LEU A 22 7.75 -5.30 -5.80
N ALA A 23 6.62 -5.11 -5.10
CA ALA A 23 6.37 -5.73 -3.80
C ALA A 23 6.00 -7.23 -3.90
N LYS A 24 5.99 -7.80 -5.10
CA LYS A 24 5.65 -9.21 -5.39
C LYS A 24 4.33 -9.67 -4.75
N LEU A 25 3.39 -8.75 -4.57
CA LEU A 25 2.09 -9.01 -3.98
C LEU A 25 1.23 -9.82 -4.94
N LYS A 26 0.70 -10.96 -4.48
CA LYS A 26 -0.16 -11.83 -5.26
C LYS A 26 -1.42 -12.16 -4.47
N PRO A 27 -2.62 -11.93 -5.04
CA PRO A 27 -3.85 -12.36 -4.41
C PRO A 27 -3.93 -13.88 -4.45
N ARG A 28 -4.15 -14.51 -3.30
CA ARG A 28 -4.21 -15.97 -3.14
C ARG A 28 -5.39 -16.34 -2.25
N ARG A 29 -5.96 -17.52 -2.44
CA ARG A 29 -6.95 -18.06 -1.51
C ARG A 29 -6.24 -18.83 -0.38
N CYS A 30 -6.49 -18.48 0.87
CA CYS A 30 -5.98 -19.25 2.00
C CYS A 30 -6.70 -20.61 2.13
N THR A 31 -6.11 -21.53 2.88
CA THR A 31 -6.72 -22.83 3.23
C THR A 31 -8.00 -22.66 4.06
N CYS A 32 -8.10 -21.58 4.85
CA CYS A 32 -9.32 -21.19 5.55
C CYS A 32 -10.44 -20.65 4.62
N GLY A 33 -10.20 -20.64 3.30
CA GLY A 33 -11.20 -20.26 2.31
C GLY A 33 -11.31 -18.75 2.03
N ARG A 34 -10.67 -17.89 2.83
CA ARG A 34 -10.63 -16.43 2.62
C ARG A 34 -9.62 -16.03 1.54
N TRP A 35 -9.86 -14.90 0.89
CA TRP A 35 -8.84 -14.26 0.05
C TRP A 35 -7.79 -13.58 0.92
N THR A 36 -6.53 -13.70 0.54
CA THR A 36 -5.38 -13.08 1.19
C THR A 36 -4.47 -12.45 0.13
N ILE A 37 -3.59 -11.58 0.58
CA ILE A 37 -2.50 -11.02 -0.21
C ILE A 37 -1.23 -11.73 0.25
N ARG A 38 -0.54 -12.41 -0.66
CA ARG A 38 0.76 -13.02 -0.36
C ARG A 38 1.89 -12.16 -0.88
N CYS A 39 2.91 -11.98 -0.06
CA CYS A 39 4.18 -11.39 -0.45
C CYS A 39 5.24 -12.47 -0.44
N GLU A 40 6.06 -12.53 -1.50
CA GLU A 40 7.31 -13.29 -1.50
C GLU A 40 8.41 -12.36 -0.98
N PRO A 41 8.83 -12.44 0.30
CA PRO A 41 9.93 -11.60 0.72
C PRO A 41 11.23 -12.06 0.08
N THR A 42 12.18 -11.14 0.05
CA THR A 42 13.55 -11.32 -0.39
C THR A 42 14.31 -12.45 0.33
N HIS A 43 13.77 -12.98 1.43
CA HIS A 43 14.38 -14.00 2.29
C HIS A 43 13.62 -15.36 2.33
N GLY A 44 12.69 -15.62 1.41
CA GLY A 44 12.13 -16.96 1.20
C GLY A 44 10.99 -17.40 2.13
N VAL A 45 10.49 -16.54 3.03
CA VAL A 45 9.37 -16.84 3.95
C VAL A 45 8.07 -16.20 3.48
N TRP A 46 7.13 -16.95 2.91
CA TRP A 46 5.88 -16.36 2.41
C TRP A 46 5.06 -15.68 3.52
N GLU A 47 4.88 -14.36 3.42
CA GLU A 47 4.00 -13.60 4.30
C GLU A 47 2.61 -13.52 3.67
N SER A 48 1.57 -13.65 4.50
CA SER A 48 0.17 -13.58 4.07
C SER A 48 -0.53 -12.49 4.88
N TYR A 49 -1.32 -11.66 4.21
CA TYR A 49 -2.08 -10.58 4.83
C TYR A 49 -3.56 -10.67 4.48
N ASP A 50 -4.39 -10.18 5.39
CA ASP A 50 -5.80 -9.98 5.11
C ASP A 50 -6.00 -8.90 4.03
N PRO A 51 -7.05 -9.03 3.20
CA PRO A 51 -7.36 -8.05 2.17
C PRO A 51 -7.97 -6.78 2.77
N GLY A 52 -8.45 -6.80 4.01
CA GLY A 52 -8.94 -5.61 4.68
C GLY A 52 -7.86 -4.56 4.87
N ILE A 53 -8.11 -3.36 4.37
CA ILE A 53 -7.23 -2.23 4.62
C ILE A 53 -7.48 -1.67 6.03
N ILE A 54 -6.42 -1.63 6.83
CA ILE A 54 -6.42 -1.07 8.18
C ILE A 54 -5.98 0.40 8.07
N HIS A 55 -6.82 1.32 8.55
CA HIS A 55 -6.53 2.75 8.56
C HIS A 55 -7.31 3.46 9.68
N GLY A 56 -6.84 4.63 10.10
CA GLY A 56 -7.49 5.42 11.16
C GLY A 56 -7.33 4.81 12.55
N SER A 57 -7.70 5.59 13.57
CA SER A 57 -7.44 5.25 14.98
C SER A 57 -8.17 4.00 15.47
N GLU A 58 -9.41 3.76 15.01
CA GLU A 58 -10.22 2.62 15.44
C GLU A 58 -9.61 1.28 15.03
N ASP A 59 -9.44 1.03 13.73
CA ASP A 59 -8.87 -0.22 13.22
C ASP A 59 -7.45 -0.45 13.75
N LEU A 60 -6.66 0.63 13.88
CA LEU A 60 -5.28 0.53 14.40
C LEU A 60 -5.24 0.19 15.88
N SER A 61 -6.14 0.75 16.68
CA SER A 61 -6.25 0.39 18.10
C SER A 61 -6.57 -1.09 18.25
N VAL A 62 -7.52 -1.60 17.46
CA VAL A 62 -7.84 -3.04 17.43
C VAL A 62 -6.63 -3.86 17.02
N ALA A 63 -5.89 -3.44 15.98
CA ALA A 63 -4.69 -4.14 15.55
C ALA A 63 -3.60 -4.21 16.64
N ILE A 64 -3.37 -3.12 17.34
CA ILE A 64 -2.39 -3.04 18.43
C ILE A 64 -2.82 -3.94 19.60
N ILE A 65 -4.08 -3.85 20.03
CA ILE A 65 -4.63 -4.66 21.14
C ILE A 65 -4.54 -6.16 20.83
N LEU A 66 -4.84 -6.55 19.58
CA LEU A 66 -4.76 -7.94 19.14
C LEU A 66 -3.32 -8.38 18.78
N ASN A 67 -2.32 -7.52 19.02
CA ASN A 67 -0.92 -7.74 18.68
C ASN A 67 -0.73 -8.20 17.22
N ARG A 68 -1.51 -7.61 16.31
CA ARG A 68 -1.48 -7.97 14.90
C ARG A 68 -0.28 -7.32 14.22
N ARG A 69 0.56 -8.13 13.57
CA ARG A 69 1.66 -7.58 12.76
C ARG A 69 1.11 -6.79 11.58
N LEU A 70 1.60 -5.56 11.43
CA LEU A 70 1.20 -4.64 10.36
C LEU A 70 2.33 -4.43 9.37
N MET A 71 1.96 -4.26 8.10
CA MET A 71 2.84 -3.79 7.05
C MET A 71 2.22 -2.55 6.42
N GLN A 72 2.95 -1.45 6.40
CA GLN A 72 2.46 -0.23 5.79
C GLN A 72 2.48 -0.36 4.27
N VAL A 73 1.36 -0.01 3.65
CA VAL A 73 1.23 0.12 2.21
C VAL A 73 1.65 1.52 1.81
N ILE A 74 2.73 1.61 1.05
CA ILE A 74 3.20 2.84 0.43
C ILE A 74 2.88 2.74 -1.05
N TRP A 75 2.16 3.72 -1.59
CA TRP A 75 1.90 3.79 -3.02
C TRP A 75 2.91 4.72 -3.69
N ASN A 76 3.76 4.17 -4.56
CA ASN A 76 4.66 4.99 -5.35
C ASN A 76 3.92 5.55 -6.56
N MET A 77 3.65 6.86 -6.54
CA MET A 77 2.93 7.55 -7.62
C MET A 77 3.71 7.58 -8.94
N GLY A 78 5.04 7.62 -8.91
CA GLY A 78 5.88 7.73 -10.12
C GLY A 78 5.83 6.48 -10.99
N ILE A 79 5.82 5.30 -10.37
CA ILE A 79 5.72 4.01 -11.07
C ILE A 79 4.31 3.39 -10.97
N SER A 80 3.40 4.02 -10.22
CA SER A 80 2.05 3.51 -9.95
C SER A 80 2.03 2.08 -9.39
N GLN A 81 2.91 1.80 -8.42
CA GLN A 81 3.05 0.47 -7.82
C GLN A 81 3.03 0.51 -6.29
N PRO A 82 2.57 -0.57 -5.65
CA PRO A 82 2.64 -0.75 -4.21
C PRO A 82 4.07 -1.07 -3.75
N LEU A 83 4.40 -0.59 -2.55
CA LEU A 83 5.55 -0.97 -1.76
C LEU A 83 5.08 -1.32 -0.36
N LEU A 84 5.72 -2.29 0.29
CA LEU A 84 5.49 -2.62 1.69
C LEU A 84 6.65 -2.12 2.54
N ARG A 85 6.33 -1.44 3.63
CA ARG A 85 7.29 -1.01 4.65
C ARG A 85 6.93 -1.67 5.98
N ASN A 86 7.92 -2.30 6.62
CA ASN A 86 7.74 -2.83 7.96
C ASN A 86 7.53 -1.69 8.96
N THR A 87 6.59 -1.87 9.88
CA THR A 87 6.41 -0.96 11.01
C THR A 87 7.30 -1.42 12.16
N TRP A 88 8.16 -0.55 12.69
CA TRP A 88 9.00 -0.83 13.87
C TRP A 88 8.16 -0.87 15.16
N GLY A 89 7.18 -1.79 15.24
CA GLY A 89 6.19 -1.84 16.30
C GLY A 89 5.29 -0.61 16.34
N ALA A 90 4.71 -0.33 17.51
CA ALA A 90 3.74 0.76 17.69
C ALA A 90 4.31 2.15 17.38
N ALA A 91 5.61 2.37 17.59
CA ALA A 91 6.26 3.66 17.34
C ALA A 91 6.29 4.05 15.85
N GLY A 92 6.18 3.07 14.94
CA GLY A 92 6.15 3.30 13.49
C GLY A 92 4.74 3.42 12.89
N ILE A 93 3.69 3.36 13.73
CA ILE A 93 2.30 3.38 13.28
C ILE A 93 1.74 4.79 13.42
N THR A 94 1.28 5.35 12.31
CA THR A 94 0.52 6.61 12.25
C THR A 94 -0.91 6.39 11.73
N PRO A 95 -1.90 7.17 12.20
CA PRO A 95 -3.31 7.03 11.79
C PRO A 95 -3.59 7.34 10.32
N GLU A 96 -2.77 8.20 9.71
CA GLU A 96 -2.96 8.70 8.34
C GLU A 96 -2.48 7.69 7.29
N ALA A 97 -1.64 6.75 7.71
CA ALA A 97 -1.10 5.73 6.84
C ALA A 97 -2.07 4.54 6.69
N THR A 98 -1.80 3.75 5.66
CA THR A 98 -2.60 2.60 5.27
C THR A 98 -1.81 1.32 5.52
N TYR A 99 -2.42 0.29 6.10
CA TYR A 99 -1.74 -0.93 6.49
C TYR A 99 -2.46 -2.19 6.03
N LEU A 100 -1.67 -3.25 5.86
CA LEU A 100 -2.11 -4.63 5.78
C LEU A 100 -1.85 -5.31 7.12
N GLY A 101 -2.85 -6.02 7.64
CA GLY A 101 -2.69 -6.89 8.80
C GLY A 101 -2.32 -8.30 8.39
N GLU A 102 -1.41 -8.93 9.13
CA GLU A 102 -1.07 -10.33 8.95
C GLU A 102 -2.32 -11.24 8.97
N HIS A 103 -2.40 -12.16 8.03
CA HIS A 103 -3.52 -13.08 7.95
C HIS A 103 -3.39 -14.17 9.01
N ASP A 104 -4.47 -14.36 9.76
CA ASP A 104 -4.59 -15.42 10.74
C ASP A 104 -5.90 -16.17 10.55
N CYS A 105 -5.78 -17.47 10.34
CA CYS A 105 -6.92 -18.34 10.05
C CYS A 105 -7.88 -18.49 11.23
N GLN A 106 -7.40 -18.26 12.46
CA GLN A 106 -8.19 -18.43 13.68
C GLN A 106 -8.91 -17.14 14.09
N CYS A 107 -8.50 -15.99 13.54
CA CYS A 107 -9.11 -14.70 13.85
C CYS A 107 -10.01 -14.21 12.71
N GLN A 108 -10.90 -13.26 13.00
CA GLN A 108 -11.56 -12.48 11.95
C GLN A 108 -10.60 -11.40 11.44
N PRO A 109 -10.70 -11.00 10.15
CA PRO A 109 -9.99 -9.83 9.67
C PRO A 109 -10.39 -8.58 10.47
N ILE A 110 -9.41 -7.75 10.81
CA ILE A 110 -9.65 -6.50 11.56
C ILE A 110 -10.50 -5.52 10.75
N SER A 111 -10.29 -5.50 9.45
CA SER A 111 -11.00 -4.64 8.51
C SER A 111 -11.49 -5.46 7.32
N MET A 112 -12.51 -4.96 6.64
CA MET A 112 -12.97 -5.43 5.33
C MET A 112 -12.97 -4.30 4.30
N LYS A 113 -12.41 -3.14 4.66
CA LYS A 113 -12.42 -1.93 3.83
C LYS A 113 -11.59 -2.16 2.56
N PRO A 114 -12.09 -1.76 1.38
CA PRO A 114 -11.37 -1.93 0.13
C PRO A 114 -10.19 -0.96 0.03
N PHE A 115 -9.13 -1.37 -0.68
CA PHE A 115 -8.08 -0.44 -1.06
C PHE A 115 -8.58 0.62 -2.04
N LYS A 116 -8.20 1.86 -1.78
CA LYS A 116 -8.41 3.00 -2.66
C LYS A 116 -7.04 3.56 -3.04
N LEU A 117 -6.86 3.81 -4.33
CA LEU A 117 -5.69 4.53 -4.82
C LEU A 117 -5.63 5.91 -4.13
N PRO A 118 -4.46 6.33 -3.64
CA PRO A 118 -4.26 7.70 -3.21
C PRO A 118 -4.59 8.65 -4.37
N ALA A 119 -5.22 9.78 -4.04
CA ALA A 119 -5.51 10.79 -5.03
C ALA A 119 -4.18 11.27 -5.65
N LYS A 120 -4.13 11.36 -6.98
CA LYS A 120 -3.04 12.07 -7.65
C LYS A 120 -3.06 13.50 -7.13
N PRO A 121 -1.92 14.07 -6.70
CA PRO A 121 -1.84 15.50 -6.50
C PRO A 121 -2.35 16.14 -7.79
N HIS A 122 -3.35 17.00 -7.70
CA HIS A 122 -3.68 17.84 -8.85
C HIS A 122 -2.40 18.60 -9.16
N ALA A 123 -1.80 18.32 -10.32
CA ALA A 123 -0.85 19.24 -10.88
C ALA A 123 -1.67 20.50 -11.13
N SER A 124 -1.52 21.51 -10.28
CA SER A 124 -1.97 22.84 -10.63
C SER A 124 -1.15 23.22 -11.86
N SER A 125 -1.79 23.14 -13.03
CA SER A 125 -1.26 23.66 -14.29
C SER A 125 -0.78 25.10 -14.15
N ASP A 126 -1.29 25.81 -13.14
CA ASP A 126 -1.08 27.23 -12.89
C ASP A 126 0.33 27.58 -12.40
N ILE A 127 1.10 26.62 -11.83
CA ILE A 127 2.48 26.92 -11.39
C ILE A 127 3.43 27.04 -12.58
N LEU A 128 3.23 26.26 -13.65
CA LEU A 128 4.06 26.29 -14.85
C LEU A 128 3.51 27.16 -15.97
N ALA A 129 2.20 27.45 -15.97
CA ALA A 129 1.56 28.25 -17.02
C ALA A 129 2.11 29.69 -17.12
N ASN A 130 2.69 30.23 -16.04
CA ASN A 130 3.16 31.61 -15.96
C ASN A 130 4.68 31.76 -15.80
N VAL A 131 5.45 30.68 -15.95
CA VAL A 131 6.92 30.75 -15.87
C VAL A 131 7.48 31.03 -17.26
N THR A 132 7.66 32.30 -17.59
CA THR A 132 8.45 32.72 -18.76
C THR A 132 9.92 32.76 -18.39
N VAL A 133 10.68 31.76 -18.81
CA VAL A 133 12.14 31.73 -18.64
C VAL A 133 12.79 32.68 -19.64
N THR A 134 13.57 33.63 -19.15
CA THR A 134 14.28 34.60 -19.98
C THR A 134 15.61 34.03 -20.52
N PRO A 135 16.11 34.52 -21.67
CA PRO A 135 17.40 34.09 -22.20
C PRO A 135 18.61 34.41 -21.29
N SER A 136 18.46 35.35 -20.35
CA SER A 136 19.44 35.66 -19.30
C SER A 136 19.53 34.55 -18.26
N GLU A 137 18.39 34.07 -17.76
CA GLU A 137 18.33 33.01 -16.73
C GLU A 137 18.88 31.68 -17.28
N ILE A 138 18.62 31.37 -18.55
CA ILE A 138 19.18 30.19 -19.22
C ILE A 138 20.71 30.26 -19.29
N ARG A 139 21.27 31.46 -19.54
CA ARG A 139 22.73 31.66 -19.61
C ARG A 139 23.39 31.53 -18.24
N GLU A 140 22.77 32.05 -17.19
CA GLU A 140 23.26 31.88 -15.81
C GLU A 140 23.20 30.42 -15.38
N PHE A 141 22.08 29.73 -15.65
CA PHE A 141 21.96 28.31 -15.34
C PHE A 141 23.05 27.49 -16.03
N LYS A 142 23.31 27.74 -17.33
CA LYS A 142 24.38 27.03 -18.07
C LYS A 142 25.78 27.29 -17.49
N LYS A 143 26.05 28.48 -16.94
CA LYS A 143 27.33 28.76 -16.27
C LYS A 143 27.49 27.94 -14.99
N VAL A 144 26.42 27.80 -14.21
CA VAL A 144 26.44 27.02 -12.95
C VAL A 144 26.49 25.51 -13.23
N TRP A 145 25.82 25.04 -14.28
CA TRP A 145 25.66 23.61 -14.57
C TRP A 145 26.85 22.96 -15.29
N TYR A 146 27.61 23.74 -16.06
CA TYR A 146 28.77 23.25 -16.83
C TYR A 146 30.12 23.70 -16.24
N GLN A 147 30.14 24.13 -14.97
CA GLN A 147 31.36 24.19 -14.16
C GLN A 147 31.71 22.80 -13.61
#